data_AF-A0A8B7TPB0-F1
#
_entry.id   AF-A0A8B7TPB0-F1
#
_cell.length_a   1.000
_cell.length_b   1.000
_cell.length_c   1.000
_cell.angle_alpha   90.00
_cell.angle_beta   90.00
_cell.angle_gamma   90.00
#
_symmetry.space_group_name_H-M   'P 1'
#
loop_
_entity.id
_entity.type
_entity.pdbx_description
1 polymer ?
#
loop_
_entity_poly.entity_id
_entity_poly.type
_entity_poly.pdbx_seq_one_letter_code
_entity_poly.pdbx_strand_id
1 'polypeptide(L)'
;MASVFRSEEMCLSQLFLQVEAAYCCVAELGELGLVQFKDLNANVNSFQRKFVNEVRRCESLERILHFLEDEMKNEITIQLPEKYPETPLPRELITLETVLEKLEGELQEANQSQQALKKSFLELTELKYLLKKTQDFFETETNLAEDFFTEDTSGLLELRAIPAFMTGKLGFTAGVINRERMASFERLLWRVCRGNIYLKFSEMDTPLEGFL
;
A
#
# COMPACT_ATOMS: atom_id res chain seq x y z
N MET A 1 39.08 37.56 6.18
CA MET A 1 40.40 36.98 5.84
C MET A 1 40.68 35.92 6.89
N ALA A 2 40.57 34.64 6.53
CA ALA A 2 40.59 33.54 7.48
C ALA A 2 41.95 33.38 8.15
N SER A 3 41.96 33.52 9.48
CA SER A 3 43.09 33.19 10.34
C SER A 3 43.04 31.69 10.66
N VAL A 4 44.00 30.92 10.16
CA VAL A 4 44.05 29.45 10.37
C VAL A 4 44.53 29.08 11.78
N PHE A 5 45.14 30.02 12.51
CA PHE A 5 45.81 29.76 13.80
C PHE A 5 45.03 30.21 15.04
N ARG A 6 44.04 31.09 14.90
CA ARG A 6 43.18 31.57 16.00
C ARG A 6 41.76 31.86 15.50
N SER A 7 40.79 31.73 16.40
CA SER A 7 39.40 32.11 16.15
C SER A 7 39.30 33.56 15.66
N GLU A 8 38.37 33.81 14.76
CA GLU A 8 38.06 35.17 14.31
C GLU A 8 37.42 35.99 15.44
N GLU A 9 37.61 37.31 15.40
CA GLU A 9 37.01 38.21 16.39
C GLU A 9 35.48 38.23 16.22
N MET A 10 34.78 37.97 17.32
CA MET A 10 33.31 37.95 17.36
C MET A 10 32.79 39.21 18.05
N CYS A 11 31.69 39.76 17.55
CA CYS A 11 31.02 40.91 18.14
C CYS A 11 29.61 40.51 18.61
N LEU A 12 29.23 40.92 19.82
CA LEU A 12 27.87 40.77 20.33
C LEU A 12 27.07 42.04 20.00
N SER A 13 26.07 41.90 19.14
CA SER A 13 25.19 42.99 18.72
C SER A 13 23.75 42.72 19.15
N GLN A 14 22.99 43.79 19.39
CA GLN A 14 21.54 43.73 19.64
C GLN A 14 20.79 44.14 18.37
N LEU A 15 19.80 43.34 17.98
CA LEU A 15 18.99 43.56 16.80
C LEU A 15 17.58 44.02 17.20
N PHE A 16 17.16 45.18 16.73
CA PHE A 16 15.80 45.68 16.90
C PHE A 16 15.08 45.64 15.55
N LEU A 17 14.04 44.82 15.45
CA LEU A 17 13.28 44.62 14.22
C LEU A 17 11.82 45.01 14.42
N GLN A 18 11.25 45.71 13.44
CA GLN A 18 9.81 45.87 13.32
C GLN A 18 9.19 44.55 12.83
N VAL A 19 8.03 44.19 13.37
CA VAL A 19 7.39 42.89 13.10
C VAL A 19 7.14 42.64 11.61
N GLU A 20 6.79 43.67 10.85
CA GLU A 20 6.50 43.59 9.42
C GLU A 20 7.74 43.32 8.56
N ALA A 21 8.90 43.84 8.97
CA ALA A 21 10.17 43.65 8.26
C ALA A 21 10.97 42.46 8.79
N ALA A 22 10.61 41.94 9.97
CA ALA A 22 11.38 40.93 10.68
C ALA A 22 11.61 39.67 9.84
N TYR A 23 10.60 39.23 9.07
CA TYR A 23 10.71 38.05 8.21
C TYR A 23 11.82 38.22 7.16
N CYS A 24 11.75 39.29 6.35
CA CYS A 24 12.73 39.53 5.29
C CYS A 24 14.13 39.75 5.87
N CYS A 25 14.26 40.52 6.95
CA CYS A 25 15.57 40.74 7.58
C CYS A 25 16.20 39.43 8.09
N VAL A 26 15.41 38.54 8.68
CA VAL A 26 15.92 37.26 9.19
C VAL A 26 16.25 36.30 8.04
N ALA A 27 15.47 36.30 6.96
CA ALA A 27 15.75 35.53 5.75
C ALA A 27 17.12 35.90 5.15
N GLU A 28 17.35 37.20 4.92
CA GLU A 28 18.62 37.73 4.40
C GLU A 28 19.81 37.41 5.33
N LEU A 29 19.62 37.53 6.64
CA LEU A 29 20.65 37.14 7.62
C LEU A 29 20.95 35.64 7.58
N GLY A 30 19.94 34.81 7.31
CA GLY A 30 20.07 33.37 7.14
C GLY A 30 20.85 33.00 5.88
N GLU A 31 20.59 33.70 4.76
CA GLU A 31 21.30 33.51 3.50
C GLU A 31 22.77 33.92 3.57
N LEU A 32 23.08 34.99 4.32
CA LEU A 32 24.46 35.38 4.60
C LEU A 32 25.19 34.34 5.47
N GLY A 33 24.51 33.72 6.43
CA GLY A 33 25.07 32.65 7.28
C GLY A 33 26.17 33.10 8.26
N LEU A 34 26.23 34.40 8.58
CA LEU A 34 27.31 34.99 9.41
C LEU A 34 26.92 35.25 10.86
N VAL A 35 25.67 34.95 11.24
CA VAL A 35 25.12 35.33 12.55
C VAL A 35 24.71 34.09 13.34
N GLN A 36 25.12 34.05 14.61
CA GLN A 36 24.66 33.07 15.58
C GLN A 36 23.70 33.72 16.58
N PHE A 37 22.45 33.24 16.61
CA PHE A 37 21.45 33.73 17.56
C PHE A 37 21.65 33.11 18.95
N LYS A 38 21.52 33.94 19.99
CA LYS A 38 21.48 33.51 21.38
C LYS A 38 20.02 33.40 21.84
N ASP A 39 19.65 32.29 22.45
CA ASP A 39 18.30 32.12 22.98
C ASP A 39 18.06 33.05 24.19
N LEU A 40 17.20 34.06 24.00
CA LEU A 40 16.76 34.97 25.05
C LEU A 40 15.61 34.38 25.89
N ASN A 41 14.93 33.35 25.37
CA ASN A 41 13.74 32.74 25.95
C ASN A 41 14.01 31.31 26.44
N ALA A 42 15.22 31.04 26.95
CA ALA A 42 15.61 29.71 27.44
C ALA A 42 14.70 29.17 28.57
N ASN A 43 14.09 30.08 29.35
CA ASN A 43 13.19 29.72 30.44
C ASN A 43 11.74 29.45 29.98
N VAL A 44 11.42 29.69 28.71
CA VAL A 44 10.08 29.51 28.14
C VAL A 44 10.03 28.17 27.41
N ASN A 45 9.06 27.34 27.79
CA ASN A 45 8.83 26.04 27.13
C ASN A 45 8.58 26.23 25.63
N SER A 46 9.05 25.30 24.80
CA SER A 46 8.92 25.34 23.34
C SER A 46 7.48 25.62 22.90
N PHE A 47 6.49 24.97 23.51
CA PHE A 47 5.06 25.12 23.18
C PHE A 47 4.44 26.47 23.51
N GLN A 48 5.07 27.26 24.39
CA GLN A 48 4.58 28.58 24.78
C GLN A 48 5.24 29.71 23.97
N ARG A 49 6.16 29.36 23.07
CA ARG A 49 6.83 30.35 22.20
C ARG A 49 5.84 30.90 21.18
N LYS A 50 6.10 32.13 20.73
CA LYS A 50 5.19 32.88 19.87
C LYS A 50 4.91 32.21 18.51
N PHE A 51 5.91 31.54 17.93
CA PHE A 51 5.86 31.00 16.55
C PHE A 51 5.65 29.49 16.46
N VAL A 52 5.04 28.87 17.47
CA VAL A 52 4.86 27.40 17.53
C VAL A 52 3.91 26.89 16.44
N ASN A 53 2.89 27.67 16.11
CA ASN A 53 1.91 27.26 15.11
C ASN A 53 2.52 27.23 13.71
N GLU A 54 3.39 28.21 13.41
CA GLU A 54 4.13 28.31 12.16
C GLU A 54 5.13 27.16 12.01
N VAL A 55 5.82 26.79 13.09
CA VAL A 55 6.73 25.62 13.09
C VAL A 55 5.94 24.33 12.82
N ARG A 56 4.80 24.12 13.50
CA ARG A 56 3.94 22.95 13.26
C ARG A 56 3.39 22.89 11.84
N ARG A 57 3.10 24.05 11.26
CA ARG A 57 2.66 24.14 9.86
C ARG A 57 3.75 23.66 8.91
N CYS A 58 4.99 24.12 9.09
CA CYS A 58 6.12 23.64 8.29
C CYS A 58 6.39 22.14 8.49
N GLU A 59 6.31 21.63 9.72
CA GLU A 59 6.45 20.20 10.03
C GLU A 59 5.37 19.35 9.32
N SER A 60 4.15 19.89 9.20
CA SER A 60 3.06 19.22 8.47
C SER A 60 3.35 19.17 6.97
N LEU A 61 3.86 20.26 6.37
CA LEU A 61 4.26 20.30 4.97
C LEU A 61 5.44 19.38 4.67
N GLU A 62 6.42 19.31 5.57
CA GLU A 62 7.57 18.40 5.46
C GLU A 62 7.11 16.93 5.47
N ARG A 63 6.13 16.59 6.31
CA ARG A 63 5.51 15.26 6.30
C ARG A 63 4.86 14.93 4.95
N ILE A 64 4.15 15.89 4.35
CA ILE A 64 3.54 15.71 3.02
C ILE A 64 4.62 15.49 1.96
N LEU A 65 5.69 16.29 1.99
CA LEU A 65 6.81 16.14 1.06
C LEU A 65 7.47 14.76 1.18
N HIS A 66 7.72 14.28 2.39
CA HIS A 66 8.26 12.93 2.58
C HIS A 66 7.33 11.83 2.05
N PHE A 67 6.02 11.96 2.25
CA PHE A 67 5.05 11.04 1.66
C PHE A 67 5.13 11.04 0.13
N LEU A 68 5.18 12.22 -0.50
CA LEU A 68 5.34 12.34 -1.95
C LEU A 68 6.67 11.75 -2.44
N GLU A 69 7.78 12.00 -1.74
CA GLU A 69 9.08 11.41 -2.06
C GLU A 69 9.04 9.88 -2.00
N ASP A 70 8.39 9.30 -0.98
CA ASP A 70 8.28 7.86 -0.82
C ASP A 70 7.45 7.19 -1.92
N GLU A 71 6.35 7.83 -2.33
CA GLU A 71 5.54 7.37 -3.47
C GLU A 71 6.32 7.47 -4.80
N MET A 72 7.08 8.56 -4.99
CA MET A 72 7.86 8.79 -6.20
C MET A 72 9.14 7.93 -6.29
N LYS A 73 9.74 7.51 -5.18
CA LYS A 73 11.00 6.75 -5.14
C LYS A 73 10.99 5.49 -6.01
N ASN A 74 9.82 4.87 -6.18
CA ASN A 74 9.68 3.65 -6.96
C ASN A 74 9.68 3.90 -8.48
N GLU A 75 9.37 5.12 -8.93
CA GLU A 75 9.15 5.44 -10.35
C GLU A 75 10.10 6.52 -10.89
N ILE A 76 10.58 7.44 -10.05
CA ILE A 76 11.30 8.65 -10.47
C ILE A 76 12.55 8.86 -9.60
N THR A 77 13.69 9.05 -10.26
CA THR A 77 14.93 9.46 -9.57
C THR A 77 14.88 10.96 -9.26
N ILE A 78 14.78 11.29 -7.97
CA ILE A 78 14.80 12.68 -7.50
C ILE A 78 16.22 13.25 -7.71
N GLN A 79 16.33 14.28 -8.55
CA GLN A 79 17.60 15.02 -8.70
C GLN A 79 17.64 16.13 -7.67
N LEU A 80 18.65 16.09 -6.79
CA LEU A 80 18.86 17.17 -5.83
C LEU A 80 19.36 18.41 -6.60
N PRO A 81 18.76 19.59 -6.40
CA PRO A 81 19.25 20.83 -7.00
C PRO A 81 20.70 21.13 -6.56
N GLU A 82 21.55 21.58 -7.48
CA GLU A 82 22.94 21.99 -7.16
C GLU A 82 23.00 23.23 -6.25
N LYS A 83 21.92 24.03 -6.21
CA LYS A 83 21.80 25.23 -5.39
C LYS A 83 20.47 25.23 -4.64
N TYR A 84 20.54 25.60 -3.37
CA TYR A 84 19.36 25.90 -2.59
C TYR A 84 18.68 27.16 -3.15
N PRO A 85 17.34 27.15 -3.31
CA PRO A 85 16.60 28.33 -3.74
C PRO A 85 16.64 29.42 -2.67
N GLU A 86 16.39 30.66 -3.09
CA GLU A 86 16.19 31.80 -2.19
C GLU A 86 15.00 31.58 -1.26
N THR A 87 15.05 32.23 -0.10
CA THR A 87 14.00 32.09 0.92
C THR A 87 12.67 32.63 0.39
N PRO A 88 11.60 31.81 0.30
CA PRO A 88 10.33 32.25 -0.27
C PRO A 88 9.62 33.25 0.63
N LEU A 89 8.69 34.03 0.06
CA LEU A 89 7.88 34.96 0.86
C LEU A 89 6.79 34.22 1.65
N PRO A 90 6.28 34.77 2.77
CA PRO A 90 5.24 34.10 3.56
C PRO A 90 3.95 33.83 2.78
N ARG A 91 3.65 34.64 1.76
CA ARG A 91 2.49 34.44 0.88
C ARG A 91 2.65 33.23 -0.03
N GLU A 92 3.88 33.00 -0.52
CA GLU A 92 4.20 31.88 -1.39
C GLU A 92 4.14 30.56 -0.60
N LEU A 93 4.50 30.58 0.68
CA LEU A 93 4.34 29.44 1.58
C LEU A 93 2.86 29.01 1.70
N ILE A 94 1.93 29.96 1.71
CA ILE A 94 0.48 29.64 1.73
C ILE A 94 0.06 28.98 0.43
N THR A 95 0.50 29.50 -0.71
CA THR A 95 0.20 28.88 -2.00
C THR A 95 0.81 27.48 -2.10
N LEU A 96 2.04 27.29 -1.60
CA LEU A 96 2.71 26.00 -1.59
C LEU A 96 1.95 24.98 -0.73
N GLU A 97 1.50 25.39 0.47
CA GLU A 97 0.66 24.53 1.32
C GLU A 97 -0.59 24.05 0.58
N THR A 98 -1.34 24.95 -0.04
CA THR A 98 -2.57 24.57 -0.76
C THR A 98 -2.30 23.60 -1.91
N VAL A 99 -1.16 23.74 -2.58
CA VAL A 99 -0.74 22.84 -3.67
C VAL A 99 -0.33 21.48 -3.11
N LEU A 100 0.44 21.44 -2.03
CA LEU A 100 0.89 20.19 -1.39
C LEU A 100 -0.27 19.39 -0.81
N GLU A 101 -1.20 20.03 -0.10
CA GLU A 101 -2.40 19.37 0.43
C GLU A 101 -3.27 18.79 -0.69
N LYS A 102 -3.42 19.53 -1.80
CA LYS A 102 -4.16 19.06 -2.96
C LYS A 102 -3.49 17.84 -3.62
N LEU A 103 -2.17 17.90 -3.80
CA LEU A 103 -1.39 16.79 -4.36
C LEU A 103 -1.44 15.54 -3.46
N GLU A 104 -1.35 15.72 -2.14
CA GLU A 104 -1.50 14.62 -1.18
C GLU A 104 -2.86 13.93 -1.35
N GLY A 105 -3.94 14.72 -1.41
CA GLY A 105 -5.29 14.19 -1.61
C GLY A 105 -5.45 13.45 -2.93
N GLU A 106 -5.02 14.05 -4.04
CA GLU A 106 -5.07 13.43 -5.37
C GLU A 106 -4.30 12.11 -5.42
N LEU A 107 -3.11 12.05 -4.80
CA LEU A 107 -2.28 10.84 -4.77
C LEU A 107 -2.89 9.76 -3.87
N GLN A 108 -3.41 10.13 -2.68
CA GLN A 108 -4.09 9.18 -1.81
C GLN A 108 -5.34 8.57 -2.49
N GLU A 109 -6.14 9.36 -3.17
CA GLU A 109 -7.30 8.88 -3.93
C GLU A 109 -6.88 7.96 -5.09
N ALA A 110 -5.84 8.34 -5.84
CA ALA A 110 -5.30 7.52 -6.92
C ALA A 110 -4.77 6.18 -6.42
N ASN A 111 -4.05 6.18 -5.28
CA ASN A 111 -3.47 4.97 -4.69
C ASN A 111 -4.59 4.04 -4.16
N GLN A 112 -5.63 4.59 -3.52
CA GLN A 112 -6.81 3.81 -3.13
C GLN A 112 -7.53 3.19 -4.33
N SER A 113 -7.73 3.98 -5.40
CA SER A 113 -8.33 3.50 -6.66
C SER A 113 -7.49 2.39 -7.30
N GLN A 114 -6.17 2.55 -7.35
CA GLN A 114 -5.25 1.54 -7.88
C GLN A 114 -5.31 0.26 -7.05
N GLN A 115 -5.35 0.34 -5.72
CA GLN A 115 -5.49 -0.83 -4.84
C GLN A 115 -6.84 -1.53 -5.04
N ALA A 116 -7.94 -0.78 -5.14
CA ALA A 116 -9.27 -1.34 -5.40
C ALA A 116 -9.35 -2.04 -6.77
N LEU A 117 -8.73 -1.44 -7.80
CA LEU A 117 -8.64 -2.03 -9.12
C LEU A 117 -7.79 -3.30 -9.12
N LYS A 118 -6.64 -3.30 -8.43
CA LYS A 118 -5.80 -4.49 -8.26
C LYS A 118 -6.58 -5.63 -7.58
N LYS A 119 -7.31 -5.35 -6.50
CA LYS A 119 -8.16 -6.36 -5.82
C LYS A 119 -9.23 -6.91 -6.76
N SER A 120 -9.98 -6.04 -7.42
CA SER A 120 -11.02 -6.45 -8.38
C SER A 120 -10.46 -7.28 -9.53
N PHE A 121 -9.28 -6.90 -10.04
CA PHE A 121 -8.60 -7.62 -11.11
C PHE A 121 -8.16 -9.02 -10.66
N LEU A 122 -7.65 -9.16 -9.43
CA LEU A 122 -7.27 -10.45 -8.86
C LEU A 122 -8.49 -11.37 -8.70
N GLU A 123 -9.58 -10.88 -8.11
CA GLU A 123 -10.83 -11.63 -7.94
C GLU A 123 -11.40 -12.11 -9.28
N LEU A 124 -11.43 -11.24 -10.29
CA LEU A 124 -11.89 -11.60 -11.64
C LEU A 124 -10.96 -12.60 -12.33
N THR A 125 -9.66 -12.49 -12.09
CA THR A 125 -8.67 -13.42 -12.64
C THR A 125 -8.85 -14.81 -12.03
N GLU A 126 -9.05 -14.89 -10.71
CA GLU A 126 -9.36 -16.15 -10.01
C GLU A 126 -10.63 -16.80 -10.55
N LEU A 127 -11.73 -16.03 -10.67
CA LEU A 127 -12.98 -16.52 -11.22
C LEU A 127 -12.83 -17.00 -12.66
N LYS A 128 -12.08 -16.28 -13.49
CA LYS A 128 -11.80 -16.67 -14.87
C LYS A 128 -11.04 -18.00 -14.95
N TYR A 129 -10.03 -18.19 -14.10
CA TYR A 129 -9.27 -19.43 -14.07
C TYR A 129 -10.09 -20.61 -13.54
N LEU A 130 -10.85 -20.38 -12.47
CA LEU A 130 -11.78 -21.36 -11.93
C LEU A 130 -12.76 -21.81 -13.02
N LEU A 131 -13.37 -20.87 -13.73
CA LEU A 131 -14.37 -21.18 -14.76
C LEU A 131 -13.77 -22.02 -15.90
N LYS A 132 -12.57 -21.68 -16.39
CA LYS A 132 -11.85 -22.48 -17.38
C LYS A 132 -11.57 -23.91 -16.90
N LYS A 133 -11.01 -24.05 -15.70
CA LYS A 133 -10.69 -25.38 -15.14
C LYS A 133 -11.93 -26.21 -14.82
N THR A 134 -13.03 -25.58 -14.39
CA THR A 134 -14.31 -26.27 -14.20
C THR A 134 -14.91 -26.71 -15.54
N GLN A 135 -14.77 -25.91 -16.60
CA GLN A 135 -15.24 -26.30 -17.93
C GLN A 135 -14.45 -27.51 -18.45
N ASP A 136 -13.10 -27.46 -18.39
CA ASP A 136 -12.24 -28.60 -18.75
C ASP A 136 -12.61 -29.86 -17.95
N PHE A 137 -12.93 -29.69 -16.66
CA PHE A 137 -13.36 -30.78 -15.77
C PHE A 137 -14.67 -31.42 -16.23
N PHE A 138 -15.72 -30.63 -16.49
CA PHE A 138 -17.01 -31.16 -16.93
C PHE A 138 -16.92 -31.81 -18.32
N GLU A 139 -16.15 -31.25 -19.24
CA GLU A 139 -15.93 -31.84 -20.57
C GLU A 139 -15.16 -33.17 -20.50
N THR A 140 -14.22 -33.30 -19.57
CA THR A 140 -13.49 -34.56 -19.34
C THR A 140 -14.37 -35.61 -18.68
N GLU A 141 -15.23 -35.23 -17.73
CA GLU A 141 -16.14 -36.17 -17.04
C GLU A 141 -17.36 -36.58 -17.89
N THR A 142 -17.80 -35.78 -18.87
CA THR A 142 -18.82 -36.24 -19.82
C THR A 142 -18.34 -37.41 -20.68
N ASN A 143 -17.04 -37.47 -21.01
CA ASN A 143 -16.47 -38.61 -21.71
C ASN A 143 -16.37 -39.86 -20.79
N LEU A 144 -16.20 -39.68 -19.48
CA LEU A 144 -16.19 -40.79 -18.50
C LEU A 144 -17.61 -41.26 -18.11
N ALA A 145 -18.61 -40.39 -18.18
CA ALA A 145 -20.00 -40.76 -17.91
C ALA A 145 -20.55 -41.68 -18.99
N GLU A 146 -20.16 -41.53 -20.27
CA GLU A 146 -20.55 -42.47 -21.33
C GLU A 146 -19.91 -43.87 -21.15
N ASP A 147 -18.71 -43.95 -20.58
CA ASP A 147 -18.04 -45.22 -20.24
C ASP A 147 -18.62 -45.88 -18.96
N PHE A 148 -19.09 -45.11 -17.98
CA PHE A 148 -19.69 -45.65 -16.75
C PHE A 148 -21.07 -46.29 -16.96
N PHE A 149 -21.81 -45.91 -17.99
CA PHE A 149 -23.13 -46.48 -18.29
C PHE A 149 -23.10 -47.71 -19.21
N THR A 150 -21.96 -48.04 -19.81
CA THR A 150 -21.90 -49.06 -20.87
C THR A 150 -21.29 -50.40 -20.49
N GLU A 151 -20.52 -50.52 -19.39
CA GLU A 151 -19.73 -51.75 -19.19
C GLU A 151 -19.95 -52.59 -17.91
N ASP A 152 -20.94 -52.32 -17.05
CA ASP A 152 -21.13 -53.17 -15.84
C ASP A 152 -22.59 -53.42 -15.40
N THR A 153 -23.49 -53.74 -16.33
CA THR A 153 -24.86 -54.22 -15.99
C THR A 153 -25.03 -55.73 -16.03
N SER A 154 -23.95 -56.52 -15.97
CA SER A 154 -24.03 -58.00 -16.02
C SER A 154 -23.52 -58.75 -14.78
N GLY A 155 -22.94 -58.08 -13.78
CA GLY A 155 -22.20 -58.77 -12.69
C GLY A 155 -22.69 -58.61 -11.25
N LEU A 156 -23.66 -57.73 -10.96
CA LEU A 156 -23.92 -57.32 -9.56
C LEU A 156 -25.42 -57.30 -9.17
N LEU A 157 -26.19 -58.24 -9.73
CA LEU A 157 -27.60 -58.47 -9.38
C LEU A 157 -27.77 -59.51 -8.24
N GLU A 158 -26.98 -59.46 -7.15
CA GLU A 158 -27.25 -60.34 -5.99
C GLU A 158 -27.12 -59.72 -4.59
N LEU A 159 -26.90 -58.42 -4.42
CA LEU A 159 -26.92 -57.83 -3.08
C LEU A 159 -27.78 -56.57 -2.97
N ARG A 160 -28.98 -56.79 -2.42
CA ARG A 160 -29.93 -55.84 -1.82
C ARG A 160 -30.65 -54.88 -2.77
N ALA A 161 -31.94 -55.18 -2.92
CA ALA A 161 -32.99 -54.22 -3.18
C ALA A 161 -32.89 -53.02 -2.22
N ILE A 162 -32.34 -51.91 -2.72
CA ILE A 162 -32.61 -50.56 -2.26
C ILE A 162 -33.23 -49.88 -3.48
N PRO A 163 -34.46 -49.33 -3.39
CA PRO A 163 -35.13 -48.78 -4.56
C PRO A 163 -34.34 -47.61 -5.14
N ALA A 164 -34.43 -47.53 -6.46
CA ALA A 164 -33.87 -46.51 -7.33
C ALA A 164 -34.16 -45.07 -6.87
N PHE A 165 -33.34 -44.16 -7.40
CA PHE A 165 -33.57 -42.71 -7.41
C PHE A 165 -33.29 -41.97 -6.09
N MET A 166 -32.03 -41.98 -5.66
CA MET A 166 -31.43 -40.70 -5.29
C MET A 166 -30.40 -40.36 -6.35
N THR A 167 -30.88 -39.75 -7.44
CA THR A 167 -30.06 -38.85 -8.26
C THR A 167 -29.69 -37.69 -7.35
N GLY A 168 -28.77 -37.93 -6.43
CA GLY A 168 -28.24 -36.92 -5.54
C GLY A 168 -27.59 -35.89 -6.44
N LYS A 169 -28.24 -34.74 -6.60
CA LYS A 169 -27.59 -33.55 -7.13
C LYS A 169 -26.40 -33.29 -6.21
N LEU A 170 -25.21 -33.76 -6.59
CA LEU A 170 -23.99 -33.31 -5.94
C LEU A 170 -23.87 -31.82 -6.24
N GLY A 171 -24.05 -31.01 -5.19
CA GLY A 171 -23.63 -29.62 -5.23
C GLY A 171 -22.11 -29.61 -5.20
N PHE A 172 -21.47 -29.02 -6.20
CA PHE A 172 -20.03 -28.79 -6.17
C PHE A 172 -19.75 -27.37 -5.72
N THR A 173 -18.70 -27.20 -4.94
CA THR A 173 -18.13 -25.90 -4.60
C THR A 173 -16.71 -25.85 -5.14
N ALA A 174 -16.42 -24.83 -5.93
CA ALA A 174 -15.10 -24.57 -6.46
C ALA A 174 -14.56 -23.27 -5.84
N GLY A 175 -13.26 -23.23 -5.58
CA GLY A 175 -12.59 -22.08 -4.99
C GLY A 175 -11.08 -22.16 -5.15
N VAL A 176 -10.39 -21.08 -4.79
CA VAL A 176 -8.93 -20.97 -4.84
C VAL A 176 -8.38 -21.02 -3.43
N ILE A 177 -7.26 -21.72 -3.23
CA ILE A 177 -6.58 -21.81 -1.93
C ILE A 177 -5.07 -21.71 -2.11
N ASN A 178 -4.40 -21.02 -1.19
CA ASN A 178 -2.95 -20.99 -1.13
C ASN A 178 -2.37 -22.40 -0.93
N ARG A 179 -1.32 -22.71 -1.70
CA ARG A 179 -0.65 -24.02 -1.70
C ARG A 179 -0.25 -24.47 -0.29
N GLU A 180 0.19 -23.54 0.57
CA GLU A 180 0.60 -23.81 1.95
C GLU A 180 -0.52 -24.34 2.84
N ARG A 181 -1.78 -23.95 2.59
CA ARG A 181 -2.94 -24.32 3.41
C ARG A 181 -3.69 -25.54 2.87
N MET A 182 -3.29 -26.08 1.73
CA MET A 182 -3.95 -27.20 1.05
C MET A 182 -4.11 -28.42 1.96
N ALA A 183 -3.02 -28.88 2.59
CA ALA A 183 -3.03 -30.08 3.44
C ALA A 183 -3.88 -29.90 4.73
N SER A 184 -3.91 -28.69 5.29
CA SER A 184 -4.73 -28.39 6.47
C SER A 184 -6.22 -28.34 6.12
N PHE A 185 -6.56 -27.79 4.95
CA PHE A 185 -7.93 -27.71 4.45
C PHE A 185 -8.53 -29.08 4.14
N GLU A 186 -7.76 -29.95 3.47
CA GLU A 186 -8.17 -31.34 3.19
C GLU A 186 -8.48 -32.11 4.47
N ARG A 187 -7.59 -32.06 5.47
CA ARG A 187 -7.80 -32.75 6.76
C ARG A 187 -9.03 -32.23 7.50
N LEU A 188 -9.32 -30.93 7.41
CA LEU A 188 -10.49 -30.34 8.04
C LEU A 188 -11.77 -30.82 7.36
N LEU A 189 -11.83 -30.74 6.03
CA LEU A 189 -12.96 -31.21 5.25
C LEU A 189 -13.22 -32.71 5.44
N TRP A 190 -12.16 -33.53 5.45
CA TRP A 190 -12.27 -34.97 5.71
C TRP A 190 -12.92 -35.26 7.07
N ARG A 191 -12.51 -34.53 8.11
CA ARG A 191 -13.06 -34.68 9.48
C ARG A 191 -14.52 -34.23 9.56
N VAL A 192 -14.87 -33.12 8.92
CA VAL A 192 -16.24 -32.58 8.95
C VAL A 192 -17.21 -33.44 8.14
N CYS A 193 -16.80 -33.86 6.93
CA CYS A 193 -17.61 -34.65 6.02
C CYS A 193 -17.54 -36.16 6.30
N ARG A 194 -16.84 -36.59 7.37
CA ARG A 194 -16.71 -38.00 7.81
C ARG A 194 -16.28 -38.96 6.69
N GLY A 195 -15.40 -38.49 5.80
CA GLY A 195 -14.89 -39.27 4.66
C GLY A 195 -15.77 -39.27 3.40
N ASN A 196 -16.93 -38.62 3.41
CA ASN A 196 -17.78 -38.48 2.23
C ASN A 196 -17.47 -37.19 1.47
N ILE A 197 -16.24 -37.08 0.93
CA ILE A 197 -15.83 -35.92 0.15
C ILE A 197 -14.97 -36.33 -1.04
N TYR A 198 -15.18 -35.67 -2.18
CA TYR A 198 -14.35 -35.81 -3.37
C TYR A 198 -13.64 -34.48 -3.61
N LEU A 199 -12.31 -34.49 -3.52
CA LEU A 199 -11.47 -33.31 -3.68
C LEU A 199 -10.57 -33.50 -4.90
N LYS A 200 -10.52 -32.49 -5.77
CA LYS A 200 -9.61 -32.43 -6.90
C LYS A 200 -8.92 -31.08 -6.89
N PHE A 201 -7.59 -31.11 -6.93
CA PHE A 201 -6.77 -29.91 -7.00
C PHE A 201 -6.22 -29.76 -8.41
N SER A 202 -6.26 -28.53 -8.94
CA SER A 202 -5.52 -28.13 -10.14
C SER A 202 -4.60 -26.99 -9.74
N GLU A 203 -3.35 -27.09 -10.15
CA GLU A 203 -2.43 -25.97 -10.01
C GLU A 203 -2.77 -24.87 -11.04
N MET A 204 -2.45 -23.63 -10.66
CA MET A 204 -2.44 -22.48 -11.56
C MET A 204 -1.00 -22.19 -11.97
N ASP A 205 -0.79 -22.03 -13.28
CA ASP A 205 0.54 -21.81 -13.89
C ASP A 205 1.06 -20.37 -13.65
N THR A 206 0.17 -19.40 -13.44
CA THR A 206 0.54 -18.01 -13.12
C THR A 206 0.37 -17.74 -11.63
N PRO A 207 1.43 -17.41 -10.88
CA PRO A 207 1.29 -16.95 -9.50
C PRO A 207 0.54 -15.62 -9.47
N LEU A 208 -0.48 -15.52 -8.63
CA LEU A 208 -1.17 -14.26 -8.36
C LEU A 208 -0.36 -13.53 -7.27
N GLU A 209 0.37 -12.50 -7.68
CA GLU A 209 1.01 -11.56 -6.75
C GLU A 209 -0.08 -10.77 -6.02
N GLY A 210 -0.53 -11.26 -4.87
CA GLY A 210 -1.61 -10.65 -4.12
C GLY A 210 -2.08 -11.41 -2.88
N PHE A 211 -1.68 -12.68 -2.72
CA PHE A 211 -1.93 -13.45 -1.50
C PHE A 211 -0.76 -13.36 -0.52
N LEU A 212 -0.61 -12.21 0.14
CA LEU A 212 0.08 -12.06 1.42
C LEU A 212 -0.84 -11.38 2.42
#